data_AF-A0A4Z1PDD7-F1
#
_entry.id   AF-A0A4Z1PDD7-F1
#
_cell.length_a   1.000
_cell.length_b   1.000
_cell.length_c   1.000
_cell.angle_alpha   90.00
_cell.angle_beta   90.00
_cell.angle_gamma   90.00
#
_symmetry.space_group_name_H-M   'P 1'
#
loop_
_entity.id
_entity.type
_entity.pdbx_description
1 polymer ?
#
loop_
_entity_poly.entity_id
_entity_poly.type
_entity_poly.pdbx_seq_one_letter_code
_entity_poly.pdbx_strand_id
1 'polypeptide(L)'
;MAGPPPSNLTLQERLMALAQTLQFAWFVGHVSLLLCSLRYGLSYLTFNYYSRWAQFSYRTAFVAAAVTYGIVVYKGYRARLRQGKNTGAPALLADENVQYLIMAFVWLLFRQIPLAVLPFTVYSVFHVMTYTRATILPTITPPPPGASPNVKPKASPLSDSIGNFVKNYYDQSMTLVAALEIGLWFRILGSAILFQKGSWILFAVYTAFFRARYAQSSFVQSAVTYGTARLDATFANQSTPPAVRQGWETVKGLVKQAHDATDMKKYVGAGQQGAGVKKAQ
;
A
#
# COMPACT_ATOMS: atom_id res chain seq x y z
N MET A 1 -12.50 -5.17 14.17
CA MET A 1 -11.85 -4.14 14.99
C MET A 1 -12.21 -4.41 16.44
N ALA A 2 -11.39 -4.05 17.44
CA ALA A 2 -11.91 -4.03 18.82
C ALA A 2 -12.96 -2.91 18.85
N GLY A 3 -14.12 -3.17 19.47
CA GLY A 3 -15.15 -2.14 19.62
C GLY A 3 -14.64 -0.96 20.46
N PRO A 4 -15.27 0.21 20.36
CA PRO A 4 -14.96 1.32 21.27
C PRO A 4 -15.13 0.85 22.73
N PRO A 5 -14.31 1.35 23.66
CA PRO A 5 -14.40 0.98 25.06
C PRO A 5 -15.78 1.35 25.65
N PRO A 6 -16.27 0.61 26.66
CA PRO A 6 -17.60 0.82 27.23
C PRO A 6 -17.86 2.28 27.65
N SER A 7 -19.05 2.80 27.38
CA SER A 7 -19.41 4.20 27.63
C SER A 7 -19.58 4.54 29.12
N ASN A 8 -19.73 3.52 29.98
CA ASN A 8 -19.83 3.66 31.43
C ASN A 8 -18.47 3.91 32.13
N LEU A 9 -17.36 3.74 31.42
CA LEU A 9 -16.02 4.08 31.94
C LEU A 9 -15.77 5.58 31.87
N THR A 10 -14.90 6.11 32.72
CA THR A 10 -14.40 7.48 32.61
C THR A 10 -13.61 7.68 31.31
N LEU A 11 -13.44 8.93 30.85
CA LEU A 11 -12.65 9.21 29.65
C LEU A 11 -11.21 8.68 29.77
N GLN A 12 -10.59 8.82 30.95
CA GLN A 12 -9.24 8.35 31.22
C GLN A 12 -9.14 6.83 31.04
N GLU A 13 -10.06 6.06 31.64
CA GLU A 13 -10.07 4.60 31.51
C GLU A 13 -10.30 4.15 30.07
N ARG A 14 -11.18 4.85 29.33
CA ARG A 14 -11.40 4.57 27.90
C ARG A 14 -10.14 4.82 27.07
N LEU A 15 -9.41 5.91 27.33
CA LEU A 15 -8.15 6.21 26.63
C LEU A 15 -7.04 5.23 27.01
N MET A 16 -6.94 4.84 28.28
CA MET A 16 -5.98 3.82 28.73
C MET A 16 -6.26 2.46 28.08
N ALA A 17 -7.52 2.04 28.04
CA ALA A 17 -7.93 0.80 27.36
C ALA A 17 -7.58 0.85 25.87
N LEU A 18 -7.79 2.00 25.22
CA LEU A 18 -7.43 2.19 23.82
C LEU A 18 -5.91 2.10 23.61
N ALA A 19 -5.13 2.74 24.47
CA ALA A 19 -3.67 2.78 24.38
C ALA A 19 -3.01 1.40 24.50
N GLN A 20 -3.66 0.47 25.19
CA GLN A 20 -3.20 -0.92 25.32
C GLN A 20 -3.46 -1.78 24.08
N THR A 21 -4.14 -1.25 23.05
CA THR A 21 -4.46 -2.02 21.84
C THR A 21 -3.35 -1.95 20.80
N LEU A 22 -3.11 -3.06 20.10
CA LEU A 22 -2.26 -3.06 18.89
C LEU A 22 -2.77 -2.10 17.80
N GLN A 23 -4.07 -1.80 17.79
CA GLN A 23 -4.63 -0.87 16.81
C GLN A 23 -4.24 0.57 17.10
N PHE A 24 -4.12 0.93 18.38
CA PHE A 24 -3.63 2.25 18.75
C PHE A 24 -2.13 2.39 18.43
N ALA A 25 -1.32 1.36 18.69
CA ALA A 25 0.08 1.35 18.26
C ALA A 25 0.20 1.50 16.72
N TRP A 26 -0.65 0.82 15.97
CA TRP A 26 -0.76 0.98 14.51
C TRP A 26 -1.16 2.40 14.11
N PHE A 27 -2.11 3.03 14.81
CA PHE A 27 -2.49 4.42 14.57
C PHE A 27 -1.32 5.39 14.82
N VAL A 28 -0.63 5.26 15.96
CA VAL A 28 0.55 6.07 16.31
C VAL A 28 1.66 5.90 15.28
N GLY A 29 1.87 4.69 14.77
CA GLY A 29 2.80 4.43 13.67
C GLY A 29 2.44 5.24 12.41
N HIS A 30 1.18 5.25 11.99
CA HIS A 30 0.77 6.06 10.83
C HIS A 30 0.89 7.57 11.07
N VAL A 31 0.55 8.06 12.27
CA VAL A 31 0.77 9.48 12.63
C VAL A 31 2.26 9.83 12.57
N SER A 32 3.12 8.97 13.13
CA SER A 32 4.57 9.15 13.12
C SER A 32 5.11 9.17 11.68
N LEU A 33 4.60 8.30 10.82
CA LEU A 33 4.93 8.28 9.40
C LEU A 33 4.56 9.61 8.74
N LEU A 34 3.34 10.12 8.95
CA LEU A 34 2.90 11.40 8.36
C LEU A 34 3.77 12.58 8.81
N LEU A 35 4.09 12.67 10.10
CA LEU A 35 4.96 13.72 10.63
C LEU A 35 6.38 13.65 10.04
N CYS A 36 6.94 12.44 9.95
CA CYS A 36 8.25 12.22 9.34
C CYS A 36 8.25 12.53 7.83
N SER A 37 7.20 12.12 7.11
CA SER A 37 7.01 12.43 5.69
C SER A 37 6.92 13.93 5.46
N LEU A 38 6.14 14.65 6.28
CA LEU A 38 6.03 16.11 6.19
C LEU A 38 7.39 16.76 6.42
N ARG A 39 8.08 16.41 7.51
CA ARG A 39 9.40 16.95 7.84
C ARG A 39 10.46 16.64 6.78
N TYR A 40 10.41 15.46 6.19
CA TYR A 40 11.27 15.07 5.07
C TYR A 40 10.91 15.88 3.81
N GLY A 41 9.63 16.07 3.50
CA GLY A 41 9.17 16.92 2.39
C GLY A 41 9.66 18.36 2.52
N LEU A 42 9.67 18.93 3.73
CA LEU A 42 10.24 20.27 3.96
C LEU A 42 11.73 20.35 3.61
N SER A 43 12.48 19.27 3.79
CA SER A 43 13.91 19.24 3.42
C SER A 43 14.14 19.31 1.91
N TYR A 44 13.14 18.95 1.10
CA TYR A 44 13.18 19.14 -0.35
C TYR A 44 12.90 20.59 -0.75
N LEU A 45 12.02 21.28 -0.04
CA LEU A 45 11.77 22.71 -0.26
C LEU A 45 13.01 23.56 0.06
N THR A 46 13.78 23.16 1.08
CA THR A 46 15.03 23.83 1.45
C THR A 46 16.27 23.28 0.75
N PHE A 47 16.10 22.40 -0.26
CA PHE A 47 17.18 21.71 -0.98
C PHE A 47 18.22 20.99 -0.08
N ASN A 48 17.83 20.62 1.14
CA ASN A 48 18.70 20.01 2.16
C ASN A 48 18.27 18.57 2.52
N TYR A 49 17.96 17.81 1.47
CA TYR A 49 17.37 16.47 1.55
C TYR A 49 18.35 15.36 1.98
N TYR A 50 19.64 15.67 2.08
CA TYR A 50 20.66 14.78 2.65
C TYR A 50 21.13 15.19 4.04
N SER A 51 20.56 16.24 4.66
CA SER A 51 20.87 16.60 6.05
C SER A 51 20.61 15.44 7.01
N ARG A 52 21.32 15.42 8.15
CA ARG A 52 21.10 14.43 9.22
C ARG A 52 19.62 14.30 9.59
N TRP A 53 18.92 15.43 9.69
CA TRP A 53 17.49 15.46 10.00
C TRP A 53 16.60 14.90 8.87
N ALA A 54 16.94 15.16 7.60
CA ALA A 54 16.22 14.57 6.47
C ALA A 54 16.39 13.04 6.46
N GLN A 55 17.63 12.55 6.64
CA GLN A 55 17.90 11.12 6.72
C GLN A 55 17.18 10.47 7.90
N PHE A 56 17.23 11.10 9.07
CA PHE A 56 16.51 10.64 10.27
C PHE A 56 15.00 10.55 10.00
N SER A 57 14.40 11.58 9.40
CA SER A 57 12.97 11.61 9.09
C SER A 57 12.61 10.51 8.08
N TYR A 58 13.39 10.35 7.02
CA TYR A 58 13.19 9.28 6.03
C TYR A 58 13.23 7.89 6.65
N ARG A 59 14.28 7.59 7.43
CA ARG A 59 14.46 6.28 8.06
C ARG A 59 13.36 6.03 9.09
N THR A 60 13.00 7.02 9.89
CA THR A 60 11.92 6.91 10.88
C THR A 60 10.57 6.70 10.21
N ALA A 61 10.28 7.33 9.07
CA ALA A 61 9.07 7.07 8.30
C ALA A 61 8.95 5.61 7.87
N PHE A 62 10.05 4.98 7.42
CA PHE A 62 10.04 3.56 7.04
C PHE A 62 10.08 2.59 8.22
N VAL A 63 10.67 2.97 9.36
CA VAL A 63 10.49 2.21 10.61
C VAL A 63 9.02 2.22 11.01
N ALA A 64 8.38 3.39 10.99
CA ALA A 64 6.96 3.52 11.29
C ALA A 64 6.09 2.70 10.32
N ALA A 65 6.40 2.73 9.01
CA ALA A 65 5.75 1.87 8.01
C ALA A 65 5.95 0.37 8.30
N ALA A 66 7.16 -0.06 8.65
CA ALA A 66 7.44 -1.45 8.96
C ALA A 66 6.65 -1.91 10.20
N VAL A 67 6.54 -1.06 11.23
CA VAL A 67 5.73 -1.35 12.41
C VAL A 67 4.23 -1.46 12.05
N THR A 68 3.68 -0.52 11.29
CA THR A 68 2.26 -0.52 10.95
C THR A 68 1.87 -1.72 10.10
N TYR A 69 2.61 -1.98 9.01
CA TYR A 69 2.38 -3.16 8.18
C TYR A 69 2.69 -4.46 8.93
N GLY A 70 3.70 -4.49 9.79
CA GLY A 70 4.00 -5.63 10.65
C GLY A 70 2.83 -6.02 11.55
N ILE A 71 2.15 -5.04 12.16
CA ILE A 71 0.93 -5.26 12.97
C ILE A 71 -0.20 -5.83 12.11
N VAL A 72 -0.41 -5.29 10.90
CA VAL A 72 -1.47 -5.77 9.99
C VAL A 72 -1.19 -7.20 9.52
N VAL A 73 0.05 -7.48 9.12
CA VAL A 73 0.50 -8.83 8.72
C VAL A 73 0.34 -9.82 9.86
N TYR A 74 0.75 -9.48 11.08
CA TYR A 74 0.57 -10.33 12.26
C TYR A 74 -0.90 -10.66 12.52
N LYS A 75 -1.77 -9.64 12.50
CA LYS A 75 -3.21 -9.83 12.69
C LYS A 75 -3.83 -10.68 11.58
N GLY A 76 -3.45 -10.43 10.32
CA GLY A 76 -3.91 -11.18 9.15
C GLY A 76 -3.48 -12.65 9.19
N TYR A 77 -2.23 -12.91 9.59
CA TYR A 77 -1.68 -14.24 9.78
C TYR A 77 -2.43 -15.01 10.88
N ARG A 78 -2.61 -14.40 12.07
CA ARG A 78 -3.36 -15.01 13.18
C ARG A 78 -4.83 -15.28 12.81
N ALA A 79 -5.45 -14.40 12.03
CA ALA A 79 -6.80 -14.61 11.53
C ALA A 79 -6.89 -15.79 10.55
N ARG A 80 -5.93 -15.92 9.63
CA ARG A 80 -5.84 -17.07 8.70
C ARG A 80 -5.66 -18.39 9.44
N LEU A 81 -4.77 -18.44 10.44
CA LEU A 81 -4.57 -19.63 11.27
C LEU A 81 -5.86 -20.08 11.96
N ARG A 82 -6.60 -19.14 12.58
CA ARG A 82 -7.89 -19.44 13.23
C ARG A 82 -8.94 -19.94 12.26
N GLN A 83 -8.86 -19.54 10.99
CA GLN A 83 -9.78 -19.96 9.93
C GLN A 83 -9.31 -21.23 9.21
N GLY A 84 -8.21 -21.86 9.64
CA GLY A 84 -7.63 -23.04 8.96
C GLY A 84 -7.18 -22.75 7.52
N LYS A 85 -6.95 -21.48 7.17
CA LYS A 85 -6.51 -21.10 5.81
C LYS A 85 -5.03 -21.36 5.62
N ASN A 86 -4.63 -21.57 4.36
CA ASN A 86 -3.22 -21.74 3.99
C ASN A 86 -2.37 -20.54 4.47
N THR A 87 -1.29 -20.84 5.18
CA THR A 87 -0.32 -19.87 5.71
C THR A 87 1.09 -20.09 5.18
N GLY A 88 1.25 -20.93 4.15
CA GLY A 88 2.53 -21.13 3.47
C GLY A 88 3.06 -19.83 2.83
N ALA A 89 4.37 -19.78 2.61
CA ALA A 89 5.06 -18.60 2.08
C ALA A 89 4.42 -18.02 0.80
N PRO A 90 3.99 -18.80 -0.21
CA PRO A 90 3.32 -18.25 -1.39
C PRO A 90 2.01 -17.52 -1.07
N ALA A 91 1.23 -18.05 -0.12
CA ALA A 91 -0.03 -17.44 0.30
C ALA A 91 0.19 -16.11 1.05
N LEU A 92 1.28 -16.02 1.82
CA LEU A 92 1.66 -14.79 2.52
C LEU A 92 2.25 -13.74 1.56
N LEU A 93 3.09 -14.15 0.62
CA LEU A 93 3.65 -13.25 -0.40
C LEU A 93 2.58 -12.70 -1.36
N ALA A 94 1.46 -13.41 -1.51
CA ALA A 94 0.29 -12.91 -2.21
C ALA A 94 -0.54 -11.90 -1.40
N ASP A 95 -0.24 -11.65 -0.12
CA ASP A 95 -0.91 -10.63 0.68
C ASP A 95 -0.28 -9.26 0.45
N GLU A 96 -1.08 -8.28 0.05
CA GLU A 96 -0.59 -6.92 -0.23
C GLU A 96 0.10 -6.28 0.98
N ASN A 97 -0.34 -6.59 2.21
CA ASN A 97 0.26 -6.02 3.42
C ASN A 97 1.68 -6.58 3.65
N VAL A 98 1.90 -7.85 3.30
CA VAL A 98 3.24 -8.46 3.34
C VAL A 98 4.13 -7.83 2.28
N GLN A 99 3.60 -7.58 1.07
CA GLN A 99 4.34 -6.91 0.00
C GLN A 99 4.77 -5.50 0.42
N TYR A 100 3.87 -4.70 1.01
CA TYR A 100 4.21 -3.39 1.54
C TYR A 100 5.17 -3.44 2.73
N LEU A 101 5.07 -4.45 3.60
CA LEU A 101 6.03 -4.67 4.69
C LEU A 101 7.43 -4.91 4.15
N ILE A 102 7.56 -5.79 3.15
CA ILE A 102 8.83 -6.07 2.47
C ILE A 102 9.37 -4.76 1.88
N MET A 103 8.53 -3.99 1.20
CA MET A 103 8.95 -2.71 0.64
C MET A 103 9.37 -1.69 1.69
N ALA A 104 8.70 -1.64 2.85
CA ALA A 104 9.12 -0.78 3.95
C ALA A 104 10.55 -1.11 4.42
N PHE A 105 10.90 -2.40 4.54
CA PHE A 105 12.27 -2.81 4.85
C PHE A 105 13.26 -2.51 3.72
N VAL A 106 12.88 -2.73 2.47
CA VAL A 106 13.73 -2.38 1.31
C VAL A 106 14.05 -0.88 1.34
N TRP A 107 13.05 -0.01 1.53
CA TRP A 107 13.28 1.43 1.60
C TRP A 107 14.03 1.86 2.85
N LEU A 108 13.88 1.15 3.97
CA LEU A 108 14.65 1.39 5.18
C LEU A 108 16.15 1.07 5.00
N LEU A 109 16.49 0.05 4.22
CA LEU A 109 17.87 -0.46 4.10
C LEU A 109 18.61 0.08 2.87
N PHE A 110 17.91 0.30 1.76
CA PHE A 110 18.51 0.78 0.52
C PHE A 110 18.71 2.30 0.52
N ARG A 111 19.29 2.81 -0.58
CA ARG A 111 19.47 4.25 -0.82
C ARG A 111 18.13 4.98 -0.75
N GLN A 112 18.17 6.22 -0.28
CA GLN A 112 16.98 7.06 -0.13
C GLN A 112 16.38 7.37 -1.50
N ILE A 113 15.12 7.01 -1.68
CA ILE A 113 14.31 7.39 -2.84
C ILE A 113 13.10 8.16 -2.31
N PRO A 114 13.05 9.49 -2.49
CA PRO A 114 12.01 10.33 -1.91
C PRO A 114 10.61 9.93 -2.33
N LEU A 115 10.47 9.60 -3.62
CA LEU A 115 9.21 9.17 -4.21
C LEU A 115 8.63 7.93 -3.51
N ALA A 116 9.47 7.11 -2.87
CA ALA A 116 9.04 5.88 -2.17
C ALA A 116 8.22 6.17 -0.91
N VAL A 117 8.36 7.37 -0.33
CA VAL A 117 7.62 7.77 0.87
C VAL A 117 6.16 8.10 0.54
N LEU A 118 5.87 8.53 -0.71
CA LEU A 118 4.57 9.09 -1.07
C LEU A 118 3.43 8.06 -1.04
N PRO A 119 3.54 6.84 -1.60
CA PRO A 119 2.48 5.83 -1.49
C PRO A 119 2.10 5.54 -0.04
N PHE A 120 3.09 5.34 0.83
CA PHE A 120 2.88 5.09 2.26
C PHE A 120 2.24 6.29 2.98
N THR A 121 2.57 7.51 2.56
CA THR A 121 1.98 8.74 3.10
C THR A 121 0.49 8.82 2.74
N VAL A 122 0.12 8.54 1.48
CA VAL A 122 -1.28 8.53 1.04
C VAL A 122 -2.08 7.50 1.85
N TYR A 123 -1.61 6.26 1.96
CA TYR A 123 -2.28 5.25 2.79
C TYR A 123 -2.41 5.69 4.26
N SER A 124 -1.36 6.27 4.82
CA SER A 124 -1.35 6.73 6.22
C SER A 124 -2.38 7.82 6.49
N VAL A 125 -2.61 8.74 5.54
CA VAL A 125 -3.66 9.76 5.65
C VAL A 125 -5.03 9.10 5.83
N PHE A 126 -5.40 8.16 4.95
CA PHE A 126 -6.68 7.45 5.04
C PHE A 126 -6.80 6.61 6.31
N HIS A 127 -5.72 5.95 6.74
CA HIS A 127 -5.68 5.18 7.96
C HIS A 127 -5.90 6.03 9.21
N VAL A 128 -5.18 7.16 9.33
CA VAL A 128 -5.33 8.10 10.45
C VAL A 128 -6.75 8.67 10.49
N MET A 129 -7.28 9.11 9.35
CA MET A 129 -8.64 9.65 9.28
C MET A 129 -9.70 8.61 9.65
N THR A 130 -9.62 7.43 9.04
CA THR A 130 -10.60 6.36 9.28
C THR A 130 -10.57 5.89 10.73
N TYR A 131 -9.37 5.76 11.32
CA TYR A 131 -9.23 5.40 12.74
C TYR A 131 -9.73 6.50 13.67
N THR A 132 -9.45 7.76 13.33
CA THR A 132 -9.98 8.91 14.07
C THR A 132 -11.50 8.87 14.11
N ARG A 133 -12.13 8.70 12.94
CA ARG A 133 -13.59 8.62 12.81
C ARG A 133 -14.19 7.41 13.52
N ALA A 134 -13.60 6.23 13.34
CA ALA A 134 -14.18 4.96 13.79
C ALA A 134 -13.86 4.63 15.25
N THR A 135 -12.82 5.22 15.83
CA THR A 135 -12.31 4.82 17.14
C THR A 135 -12.04 6.00 18.07
N ILE A 136 -11.27 7.01 17.64
CA ILE A 136 -10.95 8.15 18.51
C ILE A 136 -12.20 8.94 18.89
N LEU A 137 -13.03 9.34 17.90
CA LEU A 137 -14.23 10.15 18.17
C LEU A 137 -15.23 9.42 19.08
N PRO A 138 -15.60 8.15 18.82
CA PRO A 138 -16.47 7.42 19.76
C PRO A 138 -15.85 7.17 21.14
N THR A 139 -14.52 7.17 21.27
CA THR A 139 -13.85 7.03 22.57
C THR A 139 -13.96 8.31 23.40
N ILE A 140 -13.87 9.47 22.76
CA ILE A 140 -13.97 10.79 23.43
C ILE A 140 -15.43 11.14 23.72
N THR A 141 -16.30 11.00 22.72
CA THR A 141 -17.74 11.27 22.80
C THR A 141 -18.52 9.97 22.58
N PRO A 142 -18.66 9.13 23.62
CA PRO A 142 -19.34 7.85 23.47
C PRO A 142 -20.83 8.04 23.20
N PRO A 143 -21.48 7.10 22.49
CA PRO A 143 -22.93 7.09 22.39
C PRO A 143 -23.60 7.02 23.77
N PRO A 144 -24.84 7.52 23.89
CA PRO A 144 -25.62 7.40 25.12
C PRO A 144 -25.67 5.95 25.62
N PRO A 145 -25.60 5.72 26.94
CA PRO A 145 -25.78 4.38 27.51
C PRO A 145 -27.14 3.80 27.08
N GLY A 146 -27.15 2.55 26.62
CA GLY A 146 -28.38 1.88 26.18
C GLY A 146 -28.79 2.13 24.71
N ALA A 147 -27.97 2.82 23.91
CA ALA A 147 -28.17 2.84 22.46
C ALA A 147 -28.10 1.41 21.91
N SER A 148 -29.19 0.94 21.28
CA SER A 148 -29.24 -0.37 20.62
C SER A 148 -28.06 -0.53 19.64
N PRO A 149 -27.50 -1.74 19.46
CA PRO A 149 -26.38 -1.99 18.53
C PRO A 149 -26.60 -1.47 17.09
N ASN A 150 -27.87 -1.28 16.69
CA ASN A 150 -28.29 -0.77 15.39
C ASN A 150 -28.53 0.74 15.32
N VAL A 151 -28.53 1.48 16.44
CA VAL A 151 -28.70 2.93 16.43
C VAL A 151 -27.33 3.57 16.29
N LYS A 152 -27.01 4.02 15.07
CA LYS A 152 -25.77 4.76 14.83
C LYS A 152 -25.78 6.02 15.71
N PRO A 153 -24.73 6.25 16.52
CA PRO A 153 -24.58 7.50 17.26
C PRO A 153 -24.73 8.68 16.29
N LYS A 154 -25.39 9.76 16.70
CA LYS A 154 -25.45 10.98 15.89
C LYS A 154 -24.02 11.39 15.55
N ALA A 155 -23.67 11.34 14.27
CA ALA A 155 -22.32 11.62 13.84
C ALA A 155 -21.96 13.07 14.20
N SER A 156 -20.78 13.28 14.77
CA SER A 156 -20.26 14.63 14.97
C SER A 156 -19.96 15.27 13.61
N PRO A 157 -20.00 16.61 13.48
CA PRO A 157 -19.65 17.28 12.22
C PRO A 157 -18.28 16.83 11.68
N LEU A 158 -17.31 16.64 12.57
CA LEU A 158 -15.98 16.12 12.21
C LEU A 158 -16.03 14.67 11.68
N SER A 159 -16.84 13.80 12.28
CA SER A 159 -17.05 12.44 11.78
C SER A 159 -17.64 12.43 10.37
N ASP A 160 -18.56 13.36 10.06
CA ASP A 160 -19.15 13.49 8.74
C ASP A 160 -18.17 14.09 7.73
N SER A 161 -17.41 15.12 8.10
CA SER A 161 -16.35 15.69 7.26
C SER A 161 -15.30 14.64 6.88
N ILE A 162 -14.85 13.83 7.84
CA ILE A 162 -13.92 12.74 7.55
C ILE A 162 -14.57 11.70 6.63
N GLY A 163 -15.82 11.32 6.90
CA GLY A 163 -16.56 10.37 6.07
C GLY A 163 -16.68 10.84 4.62
N ASN A 164 -17.02 12.12 4.42
CA ASN A 164 -17.13 12.75 3.11
C ASN A 164 -15.76 12.86 2.41
N PHE A 165 -14.70 13.23 3.13
CA PHE A 165 -13.35 13.25 2.59
C PHE A 165 -12.96 11.86 2.07
N VAL A 166 -13.10 10.83 2.90
CA VAL A 166 -12.73 9.46 2.51
C VAL A 166 -13.54 9.03 1.29
N LYS A 167 -14.85 9.24 1.28
CA LYS A 167 -15.71 8.88 0.16
C LYS A 167 -15.30 9.60 -1.14
N ASN A 168 -15.05 10.90 -1.09
CA ASN A 168 -14.84 11.71 -2.29
C ASN A 168 -13.44 11.56 -2.88
N TYR A 169 -12.44 11.29 -2.04
CA TYR A 169 -11.04 11.29 -2.46
C TYR A 169 -10.40 9.91 -2.52
N TYR A 170 -11.07 8.84 -2.08
CA TYR A 170 -10.48 7.49 -2.07
C TYR A 170 -10.04 7.04 -3.47
N ASP A 171 -10.93 7.04 -4.46
CA ASP A 171 -10.61 6.55 -5.81
C ASP A 171 -9.53 7.40 -6.50
N GLN A 172 -9.61 8.73 -6.35
CA GLN A 172 -8.59 9.65 -6.85
C GLN A 172 -7.23 9.39 -6.18
N SER A 173 -7.22 9.14 -4.87
CA SER A 173 -6.00 8.85 -4.12
C SER A 173 -5.42 7.49 -4.49
N MET A 174 -6.26 6.48 -4.73
CA MET A 174 -5.79 5.18 -5.21
C MET A 174 -5.20 5.27 -6.63
N THR A 175 -5.79 6.11 -7.49
CA THR A 175 -5.24 6.41 -8.81
C THR A 175 -3.89 7.13 -8.69
N LEU A 176 -3.76 8.07 -7.76
CA LEU A 176 -2.49 8.72 -7.44
C LEU A 176 -1.44 7.72 -6.95
N VAL A 177 -1.80 6.79 -6.05
CA VAL A 177 -0.90 5.72 -5.60
C VAL A 177 -0.43 4.88 -6.77
N ALA A 178 -1.32 4.45 -7.66
CA ALA A 178 -0.95 3.69 -8.85
C ALA A 178 0.04 4.47 -9.75
N ALA A 179 -0.20 5.77 -9.96
CA ALA A 179 0.71 6.63 -10.71
C ALA A 179 2.08 6.78 -10.02
N LEU A 180 2.11 6.91 -8.69
CA LEU A 180 3.35 6.96 -7.89
C LEU A 180 4.13 5.64 -7.96
N GLU A 181 3.45 4.49 -7.92
CA GLU A 181 4.06 3.17 -8.05
C GLU A 181 4.68 2.97 -9.45
N ILE A 182 3.96 3.38 -10.50
CA ILE A 182 4.49 3.39 -11.88
C ILE A 182 5.70 4.33 -11.98
N GLY A 183 5.59 5.56 -11.45
CA GLY A 183 6.67 6.54 -11.46
C GLY A 183 7.91 6.04 -10.71
N LEU A 184 7.73 5.33 -9.61
CA LEU A 184 8.81 4.67 -8.87
C LEU A 184 9.50 3.61 -9.71
N TRP A 185 8.74 2.79 -10.43
CA TRP A 185 9.31 1.76 -11.29
C TRP A 185 10.24 2.39 -12.34
N PHE A 186 9.78 3.43 -13.05
CA PHE A 186 10.61 4.15 -14.02
C PHE A 186 11.80 4.88 -13.38
N ARG A 187 11.62 5.48 -12.21
CA ARG A 187 12.72 6.13 -11.48
C ARG A 187 13.81 5.13 -11.10
N ILE A 188 13.45 3.92 -10.72
CA ILE A 188 14.41 2.85 -10.37
C ILE A 188 15.03 2.27 -11.63
N LEU A 189 14.26 2.07 -12.71
CA LEU A 189 14.76 1.65 -14.01
C LEU A 189 15.83 2.63 -14.53
N GLY A 190 15.59 3.94 -14.46
CA GLY A 190 16.58 4.94 -14.84
C GLY A 190 17.89 4.80 -14.06
N SER A 191 17.81 4.54 -12.75
CA SER A 191 19.00 4.21 -11.94
C SER A 191 19.68 2.88 -12.35
N ALA A 192 18.93 1.90 -12.84
CA ALA A 192 19.44 0.62 -13.33
C ALA A 192 20.20 0.77 -14.65
N ILE A 193 19.61 1.50 -15.60
CA ILE A 193 20.23 1.83 -16.89
C ILE A 193 21.51 2.63 -16.70
N LEU A 194 21.54 3.54 -15.71
CA LEU A 194 22.74 4.29 -15.34
C LEU A 194 23.73 3.52 -14.44
N PHE A 195 23.53 2.20 -14.26
CA PHE A 195 24.40 1.30 -13.47
C PHE A 195 24.75 1.81 -12.06
N GLN A 196 23.84 2.54 -11.41
CA GLN A 196 24.06 3.00 -10.05
C GLN A 196 24.21 1.79 -9.10
N LYS A 197 25.09 1.88 -8.09
CA LYS A 197 25.35 0.76 -7.17
C LYS A 197 24.04 0.22 -6.55
N GLY A 198 23.81 -1.09 -6.70
CA GLY A 198 22.65 -1.80 -6.15
C GLY A 198 21.31 -1.53 -6.86
N SER A 199 21.28 -0.76 -7.95
CA SER A 199 20.04 -0.40 -8.64
C SER A 199 19.39 -1.58 -9.36
N TRP A 200 20.16 -2.52 -9.90
CA TRP A 200 19.63 -3.73 -10.55
C TRP A 200 18.91 -4.66 -9.58
N ILE A 201 19.48 -4.87 -8.39
CA ILE A 201 18.83 -5.65 -7.33
C ILE A 201 17.52 -4.97 -6.91
N LEU A 202 17.58 -3.66 -6.66
CA LEU A 202 16.40 -2.89 -6.29
C LEU A 202 15.33 -2.90 -7.40
N PHE A 203 15.75 -2.84 -8.65
CA PHE A 203 14.87 -2.91 -9.82
C PHE A 203 14.18 -4.27 -9.90
N ALA A 204 14.91 -5.38 -9.70
CA ALA A 204 14.32 -6.72 -9.67
C ALA A 204 13.29 -6.87 -8.55
N VAL A 205 13.64 -6.46 -7.32
CA VAL A 205 12.74 -6.51 -6.16
C VAL A 205 11.49 -5.64 -6.38
N TYR A 206 11.67 -4.41 -6.84
CA TYR A 206 10.55 -3.50 -7.08
C TYR A 206 9.68 -3.96 -8.27
N THR A 207 10.26 -4.60 -9.28
CA THR A 207 9.51 -5.19 -10.38
C THR A 207 8.64 -6.35 -9.91
N ALA A 208 9.15 -7.21 -9.03
CA ALA A 208 8.34 -8.28 -8.41
C ALA A 208 7.18 -7.70 -7.59
N PHE A 209 7.44 -6.66 -6.78
CA PHE A 209 6.39 -5.92 -6.08
C PHE A 209 5.36 -5.34 -7.05
N PHE A 210 5.81 -4.59 -8.06
CA PHE A 210 4.92 -3.93 -9.02
C PHE A 210 4.09 -4.93 -9.83
N ARG A 211 4.67 -6.09 -10.19
CA ARG A 211 3.96 -7.19 -10.84
C ARG A 211 2.84 -7.77 -9.96
N ALA A 212 3.10 -7.91 -8.66
CA ALA A 212 2.09 -8.34 -7.70
C ALA A 212 0.98 -7.29 -7.55
N ARG A 213 1.35 -6.01 -7.49
CA ARG A 213 0.41 -4.87 -7.47
C ARG A 213 -0.48 -4.83 -8.71
N TYR A 214 0.09 -5.03 -9.90
CA TYR A 214 -0.68 -5.12 -11.15
C TYR A 214 -1.68 -6.28 -11.12
N ALA A 215 -1.34 -7.43 -10.51
CA ALA A 215 -2.28 -8.55 -10.39
C ALA A 215 -3.44 -8.28 -9.42
N GLN A 216 -3.23 -7.42 -8.43
CA GLN A 216 -4.14 -7.26 -7.28
C GLN A 216 -4.94 -5.95 -7.30
N SER A 217 -4.49 -4.94 -8.06
CA SER A 217 -5.09 -3.60 -8.05
C SER A 217 -5.63 -3.21 -9.43
N SER A 218 -6.95 -3.01 -9.51
CA SER A 218 -7.60 -2.44 -10.69
C SER A 218 -7.10 -1.04 -11.01
N PHE A 219 -6.74 -0.23 -10.02
CA PHE A 219 -6.17 1.10 -10.24
C PHE A 219 -4.82 1.05 -10.97
N VAL A 220 -3.95 0.10 -10.60
CA VAL A 220 -2.66 -0.11 -11.29
C VAL A 220 -2.90 -0.64 -12.71
N GLN A 221 -3.83 -1.58 -12.89
CA GLN A 221 -4.21 -2.07 -14.21
C GLN A 221 -4.70 -0.94 -15.11
N SER A 222 -5.66 -0.14 -14.63
CA SER A 222 -6.20 1.01 -15.37
C SER A 222 -5.14 2.04 -15.69
N ALA A 223 -4.24 2.36 -14.75
CA ALA A 223 -3.17 3.32 -14.98
C ALA A 223 -2.15 2.83 -16.02
N VAL A 224 -1.79 1.55 -15.99
CA VAL A 224 -0.94 0.92 -17.02
C VAL A 224 -1.65 0.93 -18.37
N THR A 225 -2.92 0.49 -18.45
CA THR A 225 -3.69 0.49 -19.70
C THR A 225 -3.80 1.89 -20.31
N TYR A 226 -4.12 2.90 -19.50
CA TYR A 226 -4.18 4.29 -19.95
C TYR A 226 -2.83 4.79 -20.45
N GLY A 227 -1.75 4.51 -19.70
CA GLY A 227 -0.39 4.86 -20.09
C GLY A 227 0.03 4.21 -21.40
N THR A 228 -0.19 2.90 -21.55
CA THR A 228 0.08 2.15 -22.78
C THR A 228 -0.70 2.70 -23.96
N ALA A 229 -2.00 2.96 -23.81
CA ALA A 229 -2.82 3.53 -24.88
C ALA A 229 -2.32 4.90 -25.36
N ARG A 230 -1.81 5.74 -24.44
CA ARG A 230 -1.25 7.04 -24.79
C ARG A 230 0.11 6.93 -25.50
N LEU A 231 0.93 5.95 -25.12
CA LEU A 231 2.16 5.64 -25.83
C LEU A 231 1.87 5.06 -27.22
N ASP A 232 0.90 4.14 -27.33
CA ASP A 232 0.44 3.60 -28.60
C ASP A 232 -0.02 4.72 -29.54
N ALA A 233 -0.86 5.64 -29.07
CA ALA A 233 -1.31 6.79 -29.88
C ALA A 233 -0.14 7.68 -30.34
N THR A 234 0.88 7.85 -29.49
CA THR A 234 2.06 8.65 -29.81
C THR A 234 2.91 7.98 -30.89
N PHE A 235 3.19 6.68 -30.74
CA PHE A 235 4.02 5.94 -31.70
C PHE A 235 3.29 5.60 -33.00
N ALA A 236 1.96 5.50 -32.97
CA ALA A 236 1.14 5.30 -34.17
C ALA A 236 1.11 6.52 -35.11
N ASN A 237 1.52 7.71 -34.64
CA ASN A 237 1.59 8.90 -35.48
C ASN A 237 2.49 8.66 -36.71
N GLN A 238 2.01 9.05 -37.90
CA GLN A 238 2.72 8.90 -39.18
C GLN A 238 4.09 9.59 -39.21
N SER A 239 4.31 10.63 -38.38
CA SER A 239 5.61 11.31 -38.23
C SER A 239 6.66 10.53 -37.43
N THR A 240 6.26 9.47 -36.70
CA THR A 240 7.20 8.64 -35.92
C THR A 240 8.06 7.77 -36.85
N PRO A 241 9.41 7.79 -36.74
CA PRO A 241 10.27 6.95 -37.58
C PRO A 241 9.92 5.45 -37.47
N PRO A 242 9.93 4.67 -38.57
CA PRO A 242 9.56 3.25 -38.55
C PRO A 242 10.33 2.42 -37.52
N ALA A 243 11.63 2.69 -37.35
CA ALA A 243 12.47 2.00 -36.36
C ALA A 243 11.96 2.20 -34.92
N VAL A 244 11.44 3.39 -34.60
CA VAL A 244 10.88 3.69 -33.26
C VAL A 244 9.57 2.93 -33.05
N ARG A 245 8.71 2.84 -34.07
CA ARG A 245 7.47 2.05 -34.00
C ARG A 245 7.77 0.57 -33.79
N GLN A 246 8.70 0.01 -34.58
CA GLN A 246 9.11 -1.38 -34.45
C GLN A 246 9.74 -1.67 -33.08
N GLY A 247 10.55 -0.75 -32.57
CA GLY A 247 11.09 -0.82 -31.21
C GLY A 247 9.99 -0.87 -30.16
N TRP A 248 8.96 -0.03 -30.27
CA TRP A 248 7.81 -0.03 -29.37
C TRP A 248 7.02 -1.35 -29.41
N GLU A 249 6.73 -1.89 -30.60
CA GLU A 249 6.09 -3.19 -30.74
C GLU A 249 6.92 -4.33 -30.12
N THR A 250 8.25 -4.28 -30.29
CA THR A 250 9.17 -5.24 -29.67
C THR A 250 9.10 -5.17 -28.14
N VAL A 251 9.12 -3.97 -27.57
CA VAL A 251 8.97 -3.76 -26.12
C VAL A 251 7.64 -4.32 -25.62
N LYS A 252 6.53 -4.03 -26.31
CA LYS A 252 5.21 -4.59 -25.95
C LYS A 252 5.22 -6.12 -25.96
N GLY A 253 5.82 -6.73 -26.99
CA GLY A 253 5.97 -8.18 -27.10
C GLY A 253 6.74 -8.77 -25.90
N LEU A 254 7.88 -8.18 -25.55
CA LEU A 254 8.69 -8.61 -24.41
C LEU A 254 7.96 -8.46 -23.07
N VAL A 255 7.27 -7.34 -22.86
CA VAL A 255 6.49 -7.12 -21.64
C VAL A 255 5.36 -8.14 -21.52
N LYS A 256 4.65 -8.42 -22.62
CA LYS A 256 3.60 -9.45 -22.65
C LYS A 256 4.16 -10.84 -22.35
N GLN A 257 5.28 -11.21 -22.97
CA GLN A 257 5.94 -12.48 -22.71
C GLN A 257 6.38 -12.61 -21.24
N ALA A 258 6.98 -11.55 -20.67
CA ALA A 258 7.39 -11.52 -19.28
C ALA A 258 6.18 -11.61 -18.32
N HIS A 259 5.08 -10.91 -18.65
CA HIS A 259 3.83 -10.99 -17.90
C HIS A 259 3.29 -12.43 -17.88
N ASP A 260 3.26 -13.07 -19.05
CA ASP A 260 2.70 -14.41 -19.24
C ASP A 260 3.57 -15.50 -18.62
N ALA A 261 4.90 -15.30 -18.55
CA ALA A 261 5.84 -16.19 -17.88
C ALA A 261 5.74 -16.09 -16.34
N THR A 262 5.40 -14.90 -15.83
CA THR A 262 5.30 -14.62 -14.37
C THR A 262 3.88 -14.77 -13.81
N ASP A 263 2.92 -15.22 -14.63
CA ASP A 263 1.56 -15.46 -14.16
C ASP A 263 1.47 -16.74 -13.31
N MET A 264 1.46 -16.55 -11.98
CA MET A 264 1.36 -17.61 -11.00
C MET A 264 0.07 -18.44 -11.12
N LYS A 265 -1.01 -17.93 -11.74
CA LYS A 265 -2.25 -18.70 -11.92
C LYS A 265 -2.02 -19.96 -12.75
N LYS A 266 -1.09 -19.94 -13.70
CA LYS A 266 -0.70 -21.12 -14.51
C LYS A 266 -0.07 -22.23 -13.65
N TYR A 267 0.65 -21.84 -12.61
CA TYR A 267 1.40 -22.78 -11.75
C TYR A 267 0.61 -23.22 -10.51
N VAL A 268 -0.37 -22.42 -10.08
CA VAL A 268 -1.25 -22.74 -8.95
C VAL A 268 -2.50 -23.51 -9.40
N GLY A 269 -3.01 -23.27 -10.61
CA GLY A 269 -4.18 -23.98 -11.17
C GLY A 269 -3.87 -25.40 -11.68
N ALA A 270 -2.64 -25.67 -12.09
CA ALA A 270 -2.22 -27.02 -12.51
C ALA A 270 -2.18 -28.05 -11.36
N GLY A 271 -2.13 -27.58 -10.11
CA GLY A 271 -2.15 -28.45 -8.92
C GLY A 271 -3.54 -28.91 -8.46
N GLN A 272 -4.62 -28.42 -9.07
CA GLN A 272 -6.01 -28.77 -8.69
C GLN A 272 -6.77 -29.60 -9.74
N GLN A 273 -6.18 -29.88 -10.91
CA GLN A 273 -6.78 -30.78 -11.92
C GLN A 273 -6.29 -32.24 -11.83
N GLY A 274 -5.44 -32.59 -10.86
CA GLY A 274 -4.89 -33.94 -10.68
C GLY A 274 -5.67 -34.89 -9.76
N ALA A 275 -6.67 -34.41 -9.02
CA ALA A 275 -7.51 -35.25 -8.17
C ALA A 275 -8.88 -35.46 -8.84
N GLY A 276 -8.86 -36.17 -9.97
CA GLY A 276 -10.08 -36.70 -10.59
C GLY A 276 -10.81 -37.57 -9.57
N VAL A 277 -12.00 -37.12 -9.19
CA VAL A 277 -13.01 -37.92 -8.49
C VAL A 277 -13.31 -39.13 -9.38
N LYS A 278 -12.70 -40.28 -9.08
CA LYS A 278 -13.20 -41.56 -9.56
C LYS A 278 -14.57 -41.76 -8.93
N LYS A 279 -15.62 -41.55 -9.73
CA LYS A 279 -16.94 -42.12 -9.44
C LYS A 279 -16.77 -43.64 -9.40
N ALA A 280 -17.05 -44.24 -8.24
CA ALA A 280 -17.37 -45.66 -8.14
C ALA A 280 -18.88 -45.76 -7.92
N GLN A 281 -19.47 -46.67 -8.70
CA GLN A 281 -20.86 -47.12 -8.67
C GLN A 281 -21.24 -47.68 -7.30
#